data_AF-V4A222-F1
#
_entry.id   AF-V4A222-F1
#
_cell.length_a   1.000
_cell.length_b   1.000
_cell.length_c   1.000
_cell.angle_alpha   90.00
_cell.angle_beta   90.00
_cell.angle_gamma   90.00
#
_symmetry.space_group_name_H-M   'P 1'
#
loop_
_entity.id
_entity.type
_entity.pdbx_description
1 polymer ?
#
loop_
_entity_poly.entity_id
_entity_poly.type
_entity_poly.pdbx_seq_one_letter_code
_entity_poly.pdbx_strand_id
1 'polypeptide(L)'
;IVTVFMKSILVFSDSLSDMCKAIPALTTLERTKAAQVRKEHMTVGVNKESLNDLERAIVFVTLDTKQIDDMSARGKYLLHGDGKSMWFEKSINMVFFADGRVGFNGEHSY
;
A
#
# COMPACT_ATOMS: atom_id res chain seq x y z
N ILE A 1 7.05 -12.10 16.50
CA ILE A 1 6.63 -12.50 15.13
C ILE A 1 6.42 -11.22 14.35
N VAL A 2 7.42 -10.79 13.59
CA VAL A 2 7.37 -9.58 12.75
C VAL A 2 6.68 -9.99 11.46
N THR A 3 5.38 -9.73 11.37
CA THR A 3 4.65 -9.92 10.11
C THR A 3 5.00 -8.74 9.20
N VAL A 4 6.04 -8.92 8.37
CA VAL A 4 6.24 -8.10 7.18
C VAL A 4 5.29 -8.66 6.13
N PHE A 5 4.29 -7.88 5.71
CA PHE A 5 3.39 -8.32 4.64
C PHE A 5 4.13 -8.22 3.30
N MET A 6 4.86 -9.29 2.98
CA MET A 6 5.63 -9.44 1.73
C MET A 6 4.99 -10.48 0.79
N LYS A 7 3.82 -11.03 1.13
CA LYS A 7 3.35 -12.34 0.62
C LYS A 7 2.17 -12.33 -0.37
N SER A 8 1.82 -11.20 -0.98
CA SER A 8 0.77 -11.19 -2.03
C SER A 8 1.22 -10.72 -3.40
N ILE A 9 2.44 -10.17 -3.55
CA ILE A 9 2.87 -9.53 -4.81
C ILE A 9 3.48 -10.50 -5.83
N LEU A 10 3.96 -11.69 -5.43
CA LEU A 10 4.57 -12.63 -6.39
C LEU A 10 3.70 -13.82 -6.83
N VAL A 11 2.49 -14.00 -6.29
CA VAL A 11 1.63 -15.12 -6.71
C VAL A 11 0.61 -14.73 -7.80
N PHE A 12 0.40 -13.44 -8.10
CA PHE A 12 -0.68 -13.03 -9.01
C PHE A 12 -0.47 -11.70 -9.80
N SER A 13 0.72 -11.10 -9.86
CA SER A 13 0.86 -9.79 -10.52
C SER A 13 0.69 -9.82 -12.05
N ASP A 14 1.03 -10.91 -12.71
CA ASP A 14 1.06 -10.92 -14.19
C ASP A 14 -0.29 -11.32 -14.81
N SER A 15 -1.20 -11.93 -14.03
CA SER A 15 -2.48 -12.45 -14.53
C SER A 15 -3.72 -11.70 -14.01
N LEU A 16 -3.57 -10.78 -13.06
CA LEU A 16 -4.67 -9.94 -12.58
C LEU A 16 -4.79 -8.66 -13.41
N SER A 17 -6.04 -8.23 -13.68
CA SER A 17 -6.31 -6.95 -14.31
C SER A 17 -5.76 -5.80 -13.46
N ASP A 18 -5.36 -4.71 -14.11
CA ASP A 18 -4.78 -3.55 -13.40
C ASP A 18 -5.72 -2.94 -12.35
N MET A 19 -7.03 -3.15 -12.51
CA MET A 19 -8.04 -2.75 -11.53
C MET A 19 -7.93 -3.53 -10.21
N CYS A 20 -7.68 -4.84 -10.27
CA CYS A 20 -7.49 -5.67 -9.08
C CYS A 20 -6.22 -5.30 -8.29
N LYS A 21 -5.26 -4.63 -8.93
CA LYS A 21 -4.02 -4.18 -8.28
C LYS A 21 -4.17 -2.84 -7.54
N ALA A 22 -5.25 -2.09 -7.80
CA ALA A 22 -5.45 -0.75 -7.26
C ALA A 22 -6.25 -0.71 -5.94
N ILE A 23 -6.33 -1.82 -5.20
CA ILE A 23 -7.02 -1.88 -3.90
C ILE A 23 -6.50 -0.84 -2.88
N PRO A 24 -5.18 -0.56 -2.77
CA PRO A 24 -4.68 0.46 -1.84
C PRO A 24 -5.22 1.87 -2.12
N ALA A 25 -5.67 2.16 -3.35
CA ALA A 25 -6.29 3.45 -3.69
C ALA A 25 -7.52 3.76 -2.83
N LEU A 26 -8.21 2.74 -2.31
CA LEU A 26 -9.36 2.91 -1.42
C LEU A 26 -9.00 3.63 -0.12
N THR A 27 -7.73 3.58 0.31
CA THR A 27 -7.22 4.30 1.50
C THR A 27 -7.04 5.80 1.27
N THR A 28 -7.12 6.26 0.02
CA THR A 28 -7.05 7.69 -0.35
C THR A 28 -8.42 8.38 -0.34
N LEU A 29 -9.50 7.61 -0.17
CA LEU A 29 -10.85 8.14 -0.10
C LEU A 29 -11.07 8.92 1.20
N GLU A 30 -12.09 9.77 1.21
CA GLU A 30 -12.59 10.38 2.44
C GLU A 30 -12.95 9.27 3.46
N ARG A 31 -12.65 9.52 4.75
CA ARG A 31 -12.67 8.49 5.80
C ARG A 31 -14.02 7.75 5.89
N THR A 32 -15.13 8.46 5.76
CA THR A 32 -16.48 7.85 5.77
C THR A 32 -16.68 6.92 4.59
N LYS A 33 -16.29 7.34 3.38
CA LYS A 33 -16.35 6.50 2.17
C LYS A 33 -15.43 5.29 2.26
N ALA A 34 -14.21 5.45 2.74
CA ALA A 34 -13.26 4.35 2.93
C ALA A 34 -13.82 3.28 3.89
N ALA A 35 -14.40 3.72 5.02
CA ALA A 35 -15.04 2.84 6.00
C ALA A 35 -16.25 2.09 5.41
N GLN A 36 -17.08 2.77 4.61
CA GLN A 36 -18.22 2.17 3.93
C GLN A 36 -17.77 1.08 2.95
N VAL A 37 -16.85 1.39 2.03
CA VAL A 37 -16.34 0.44 1.03
C VAL A 37 -15.69 -0.76 1.71
N ARG A 38 -14.90 -0.55 2.78
CA ARG A 38 -14.32 -1.63 3.57
C ARG A 38 -15.40 -2.55 4.12
N LYS A 39 -16.44 -1.98 4.75
CA LYS A 39 -17.54 -2.75 5.33
C LYS A 39 -18.28 -3.57 4.28
N GLU A 40 -18.54 -3.00 3.12
CA GLU A 40 -19.33 -3.62 2.04
C GLU A 40 -18.54 -4.69 1.27
N HIS A 41 -17.24 -4.49 1.04
CA HIS A 41 -16.48 -5.31 0.08
C HIS A 41 -15.26 -6.05 0.67
N MET A 42 -14.81 -5.71 1.87
CA MET A 42 -13.61 -6.30 2.48
C MET A 42 -13.86 -7.13 3.74
N THR A 43 -15.11 -7.29 4.16
CA THR A 43 -15.45 -8.02 5.40
C THR A 43 -15.84 -9.49 5.16
N VAL A 44 -15.71 -10.00 3.94
CA VAL A 44 -16.14 -11.36 3.56
C VAL A 44 -15.01 -12.13 2.88
N GLY A 45 -14.91 -13.43 3.18
CA GLY A 45 -14.00 -14.37 2.51
C GLY A 45 -12.52 -13.97 2.58
N VAL A 46 -11.79 -14.20 1.49
CA VAL A 46 -10.34 -13.94 1.36
C VAL A 46 -10.00 -12.47 1.64
N ASN A 47 -10.89 -11.53 1.34
CA ASN A 47 -10.64 -10.11 1.58
C ASN A 47 -10.57 -9.80 3.08
N LYS A 48 -11.39 -10.47 3.91
CA LYS A 48 -11.38 -10.30 5.37
C LYS A 48 -10.07 -10.78 5.98
N GLU A 49 -9.61 -11.95 5.55
CA GLU A 49 -8.34 -12.53 6.01
C GLU A 49 -7.16 -11.66 5.58
N SER A 50 -7.13 -11.24 4.32
CA SER A 50 -6.11 -10.35 3.78
C SER A 50 -6.06 -8.99 4.49
N LEU A 51 -7.23 -8.41 4.79
CA LEU A 51 -7.33 -7.15 5.53
C LEU A 51 -6.83 -7.32 6.97
N ASN A 52 -7.19 -8.39 7.65
CA ASN A 52 -6.71 -8.68 9.00
C ASN A 52 -5.18 -8.83 9.03
N ASP A 53 -4.58 -9.47 8.02
CA ASP A 53 -3.12 -9.57 7.93
C ASP A 53 -2.46 -8.21 7.67
N LEU A 54 -3.04 -7.36 6.81
CA LEU A 54 -2.58 -5.99 6.57
C LEU A 54 -2.65 -5.12 7.83
N GLU A 55 -3.75 -5.17 8.57
CA GLU A 55 -3.94 -4.42 9.81
C GLU A 55 -2.93 -4.85 10.89
N ARG A 56 -2.63 -6.16 10.97
CA ARG A 56 -1.67 -6.72 11.94
C ARG A 56 -0.20 -6.60 11.53
N ALA A 57 0.10 -6.33 10.27
CA ALA A 57 1.48 -6.13 9.81
C ALA A 57 2.17 -4.99 10.58
N ILE A 58 3.50 -4.95 10.63
CA ILE A 58 4.19 -3.81 11.27
C ILE A 58 4.31 -2.64 10.29
N VAL A 59 4.64 -2.95 9.04
CA VAL A 59 4.92 -2.00 7.97
C VAL A 59 4.33 -2.50 6.66
N PHE A 60 4.02 -1.58 5.75
CA PHE A 60 3.64 -1.90 4.38
C PHE A 60 4.83 -1.64 3.46
N VAL A 61 5.24 -2.61 2.65
CA VAL A 61 6.43 -2.50 1.78
C VAL A 61 6.01 -2.47 0.32
N THR A 62 6.45 -1.43 -0.39
CA THR A 62 6.26 -1.26 -1.83
C THR A 62 7.58 -1.49 -2.54
N LEU A 63 7.60 -2.39 -3.53
CA LEU A 63 8.70 -2.56 -4.47
C LEU A 63 8.34 -1.83 -5.76
N ASP A 64 8.95 -0.67 -5.99
CA ASP A 64 8.64 0.19 -7.12
C ASP A 64 9.71 0.05 -8.21
N THR A 65 9.27 -0.08 -9.45
CA THR A 65 10.15 -0.12 -10.62
C THR A 65 10.61 1.26 -11.07
N LYS A 66 10.11 2.34 -10.44
CA LYS A 66 10.54 3.70 -10.73
C LYS A 66 11.97 3.96 -10.26
N GLN A 67 12.67 4.74 -11.07
CA GLN A 67 13.92 5.39 -10.71
C GLN A 67 13.68 6.90 -10.77
N ILE A 68 13.87 7.59 -9.64
CA ILE A 68 13.59 9.03 -9.51
C ILE A 68 14.86 9.70 -8.97
N ASP A 69 15.74 10.18 -9.84
CA ASP A 69 17.06 10.67 -9.43
C ASP A 69 16.98 11.99 -8.63
N ASP A 70 16.05 12.86 -8.99
CA ASP A 70 15.81 14.13 -8.30
C ASP A 70 15.19 13.92 -6.91
N MET A 71 15.80 14.53 -5.89
CA MET A 71 15.37 14.40 -4.50
C MET A 71 14.01 15.06 -4.26
N SER A 72 13.71 16.17 -4.93
CA SER A 72 12.41 16.85 -4.78
C SER A 72 11.28 16.02 -5.37
N ALA A 73 11.49 15.46 -6.57
CA ALA A 73 10.57 14.55 -7.22
C ALA A 73 10.35 13.27 -6.41
N ARG A 74 11.41 12.70 -5.81
CA ARG A 74 11.29 11.53 -4.94
C ARG A 74 10.55 11.87 -3.65
N GLY A 75 10.88 13.00 -3.02
CA GLY A 75 10.16 13.49 -1.84
C GLY A 75 8.67 13.63 -2.13
N LYS A 76 8.31 14.26 -3.25
CA LYS A 76 6.93 14.36 -3.72
C LYS A 76 6.28 12.99 -3.93
N TYR A 77 6.99 12.05 -4.57
CA TYR A 77 6.50 10.69 -4.74
C TYR A 77 6.26 9.99 -3.40
N LEU A 78 7.12 10.17 -2.40
CA LEU A 78 6.93 9.59 -1.07
C LEU A 78 5.77 10.23 -0.29
N LEU A 79 5.30 11.42 -0.67
CA LEU A 79 4.14 12.03 -0.02
C LEU A 79 2.81 11.38 -0.44
N HIS A 80 2.65 11.01 -1.72
CA HIS A 80 1.36 10.60 -2.27
C HIS A 80 1.39 9.36 -3.18
N GLY A 81 2.57 8.88 -3.55
CA GLY A 81 2.76 7.77 -4.47
C GLY A 81 2.09 7.97 -5.83
N ASP A 82 1.67 6.88 -6.45
CA ASP A 82 0.88 6.84 -7.68
C ASP A 82 -0.62 6.70 -7.42
N GLY A 83 -1.05 6.85 -6.15
CA GLY A 83 -2.43 6.68 -5.72
C GLY A 83 -2.94 5.24 -5.68
N LYS A 84 -2.10 4.23 -5.98
CA LYS A 84 -2.51 2.82 -6.01
C LYS A 84 -1.54 1.85 -5.34
N SER A 85 -0.30 2.26 -5.10
CA SER A 85 0.76 1.37 -4.60
C SER A 85 1.02 1.47 -3.09
N MET A 86 0.47 2.48 -2.40
CA MET A 86 0.67 2.72 -0.96
C MET A 86 -0.62 2.51 -0.17
N TRP A 87 -0.50 1.99 1.06
CA TRP A 87 -1.62 1.78 1.98
C TRP A 87 -1.61 2.85 3.08
N PHE A 88 -2.31 3.97 2.87
CA PHE A 88 -2.18 5.17 3.72
C PHE A 88 -2.74 5.03 5.14
N GLU A 89 -3.48 3.97 5.44
CA GLU A 89 -3.88 3.67 6.81
C GLU A 89 -2.81 2.94 7.62
N LYS A 90 -1.73 2.48 6.97
CA LYS A 90 -0.62 1.84 7.67
C LYS A 90 0.26 2.89 8.30
N SER A 91 0.80 2.56 9.48
CA SER A 91 1.63 3.52 10.19
C SER A 91 2.88 3.94 9.42
N ILE A 92 3.50 2.98 8.74
CA ILE A 92 4.68 3.23 7.92
C ILE A 92 4.52 2.47 6.62
N ASN A 93 4.58 3.19 5.51
CA ASN A 93 4.77 2.65 4.17
C ASN A 93 6.24 2.83 3.78
N MET A 94 6.98 1.75 3.55
CA MET A 94 8.35 1.79 3.03
C MET A 94 8.35 1.51 1.53
N VAL A 95 9.07 2.34 0.77
CA VAL A 95 9.15 2.24 -0.69
C VAL A 95 10.60 1.98 -1.08
N PHE A 96 10.84 0.85 -1.73
CA PHE A 96 12.11 0.49 -2.35
C PHE A 96 12.04 0.79 -3.84
N PHE A 97 12.94 1.63 -4.32
CA PHE A 97 13.04 2.01 -5.73
C PHE A 97 13.99 1.06 -6.48
N ALA A 98 13.89 1.06 -7.82
CA ALA A 98 14.69 0.20 -8.68
C ALA A 98 16.21 0.44 -8.58
N ASP A 99 16.61 1.65 -8.19
CA ASP A 99 18.00 2.06 -7.94
C ASP A 99 18.52 1.65 -6.54
N GLY A 100 17.72 0.89 -5.77
CA GLY A 100 18.05 0.45 -4.42
C GLY A 100 17.85 1.51 -3.34
N ARG A 101 17.40 2.72 -3.70
CA ARG A 101 17.10 3.75 -2.70
C ARG A 101 15.80 3.43 -1.99
N VAL A 102 15.68 3.92 -0.76
CA VAL A 102 14.53 3.67 0.12
C VAL A 102 13.99 4.97 0.66
N GLY A 103 12.67 5.09 0.72
CA GLY A 103 11.98 6.15 1.44
C GLY A 103 10.79 5.61 2.21
N PHE A 104 10.18 6.45 3.05
CA PHE A 104 8.97 6.07 3.77
C PHE A 104 7.94 7.19 3.79
N ASN A 105 6.67 6.79 3.90
CA ASN A 105 5.53 7.63 4.20
C ASN A 105 4.97 7.22 5.56
N GLY A 106 4.74 8.20 6.44
CA GLY A 106 4.14 7.98 7.76
C GLY A 106 2.77 8.64 7.83
N GLU A 107 1.78 7.90 8.33
CA GLU A 107 0.53 8.52 8.76
C GLU A 107 0.75 9.25 10.11
N HIS A 108 0.01 10.33 10.37
CA HIS A 108 0.34 11.31 11.42
C HIS A 108 -0.62 11.33 12.61
N SER A 109 -1.52 10.34 12.73
CA SER A 109 -2.55 10.32 13.78
C SER A 109 -2.13 9.60 15.07
N TYR A 110 -1.03 8.85 15.06
CA TYR A 110 -0.52 8.05 16.18
C TYR A 110 0.91 8.44 16.55
#